data_AF-A0A817I643-F1
#
_entry.id   AF-A0A817I643-F1
#
_cell.length_a   1.000
_cell.length_b   1.000
_cell.length_c   1.000
_cell.angle_alpha   90.00
_cell.angle_beta   90.00
_cell.angle_gamma   90.00
#
_symmetry.space_group_name_H-M   'P 1'
#
loop_
_entity.id
_entity.type
_entity.pdbx_description
1 polymer ?
#
loop_
_entity_poly.entity_id
_entity_poly.type
_entity_poly.pdbx_seq_one_letter_code
_entity_poly.pdbx_strand_id
1 'polypeptide(L)'
;MRKNVDISFDLLSFLKPFSPKLWLLTLGTTMCAGILFCLAEREDNEEFKGRSIISLFAMRIWYCFGNLVGYGAGFNASIAAGRLITVGLYILSLVLVASYTANLALDLTISKSKGIISGLDDIKSGKIPSNRIGICIRGASEAFYLRENSEGRRNYIPLKDKQETYDFDEGFDKGIMSIVMSKQWSHKQELGIHILSLRKSGDLNKLKVR
;
A
#
# COMPACT_ATOMS: atom_id res chain seq x y z
N MET A 1 -12.81 -25.03 -7.90
CA MET A 1 -11.55 -24.90 -8.67
C MET A 1 -10.60 -23.98 -7.91
N ARG A 2 -9.55 -24.55 -7.31
CA ARG A 2 -8.48 -23.80 -6.64
C ARG A 2 -7.65 -23.16 -7.75
N LYS A 3 -7.65 -21.84 -7.91
CA LYS A 3 -6.67 -21.18 -8.79
C LYS A 3 -5.30 -21.52 -8.22
N ASN A 4 -4.50 -22.29 -8.96
CA ASN A 4 -3.07 -22.38 -8.70
C ASN A 4 -2.55 -20.96 -8.85
N VAL A 5 -2.24 -20.34 -7.73
CA VAL A 5 -1.39 -19.15 -7.73
C VAL A 5 -0.02 -19.71 -8.06
N ASP A 6 0.36 -19.62 -9.34
CA ASP A 6 1.75 -19.84 -9.72
C ASP A 6 2.55 -18.78 -8.98
N ILE A 7 3.16 -19.17 -7.85
CA ILE A 7 4.15 -18.35 -7.16
C ILE A 7 5.39 -18.44 -8.03
N SER A 8 5.37 -17.72 -9.15
CA SER A 8 6.59 -17.40 -9.89
C SER A 8 7.41 -16.51 -8.98
N PHE A 9 8.41 -17.11 -8.34
CA PHE A 9 9.45 -16.34 -7.65
C PHE A 9 10.21 -15.56 -8.71
N ASP A 10 9.77 -14.33 -8.97
CA ASP A 10 10.53 -13.39 -9.76
C ASP A 10 11.81 -13.07 -8.96
N LEU A 11 12.91 -13.71 -9.34
CA LEU A 11 14.22 -13.51 -8.72
C LEU A 11 14.64 -12.04 -8.70
N LEU A 12 14.11 -11.22 -9.63
CA LEU A 12 14.37 -9.79 -9.76
C LEU A 12 13.32 -8.90 -9.06
N SER A 13 12.44 -9.48 -8.23
CA SER A 13 11.43 -8.68 -7.50
C SER A 13 12.04 -7.62 -6.59
N PHE A 14 13.26 -7.85 -6.09
CA PHE A 14 13.97 -6.86 -5.27
C PHE A 14 14.41 -5.61 -6.06
N LEU A 15 14.44 -5.65 -7.41
CA LEU A 15 14.76 -4.47 -8.22
C LEU A 15 13.52 -3.62 -8.53
N LYS A 16 12.30 -4.18 -8.36
CA LYS A 16 11.03 -3.51 -8.66
C LYS A 16 10.80 -2.18 -7.94
N PRO A 17 11.27 -1.96 -6.68
CA PRO A 17 11.03 -0.68 -5.98
C PRO A 17 11.62 0.53 -6.69
N PHE A 18 12.62 0.34 -7.56
CA PHE A 18 13.19 1.38 -8.41
C PHE A 18 12.99 1.10 -9.89
N SER A 19 12.54 2.13 -10.61
CA SER A 19 12.42 2.09 -12.06
C SER A 19 13.79 1.87 -12.72
N PRO A 20 13.89 1.17 -13.86
CA PRO A 20 15.14 1.05 -14.63
C PRO A 20 15.75 2.41 -14.97
N LYS A 21 14.93 3.46 -15.12
CA LYS A 21 15.41 4.84 -15.32
C LYS A 21 16.17 5.38 -14.10
N LEU A 22 15.69 5.09 -12.89
CA LEU A 22 16.32 5.48 -11.64
C LEU A 22 17.63 4.71 -11.43
N TRP A 23 17.64 3.41 -11.74
CA TRP A 23 18.88 2.62 -11.72
C TRP A 23 19.96 3.19 -12.65
N LEU A 24 19.59 3.55 -13.89
CA LEU A 24 20.49 4.22 -14.82
C LEU A 24 20.96 5.59 -14.32
N LEU A 25 20.06 6.38 -13.71
CA LEU A 25 20.41 7.66 -13.11
C LEU A 25 21.42 7.47 -11.98
N THR A 26 21.20 6.52 -11.07
CA THR A 26 22.12 6.22 -9.96
C THR A 26 23.49 5.77 -10.46
N LEU A 27 23.54 4.89 -11.46
CA LEU A 27 24.79 4.49 -12.11
C LEU A 27 25.50 5.70 -12.76
N GLY A 28 24.75 6.53 -13.49
CA GLY A 28 25.27 7.74 -14.12
C GLY A 28 25.83 8.74 -13.11
N THR A 29 25.10 9.05 -12.04
CA THR A 29 25.54 9.95 -10.96
C THR A 29 26.81 9.42 -10.28
N THR A 30 26.90 8.10 -10.07
CA THR A 30 28.10 7.48 -9.48
C THR A 30 29.31 7.61 -10.41
N MET A 31 29.14 7.40 -11.71
CA MET A 31 30.21 7.60 -12.69
C MET A 31 30.63 9.07 -12.78
N CYS A 32 29.68 10.00 -12.82
CA CYS A 32 29.96 11.44 -12.82
C CYS A 32 30.72 11.85 -11.55
N ALA A 33 30.30 11.38 -10.38
CA ALA A 33 31.00 11.66 -9.13
C ALA A 33 32.41 11.06 -9.12
N GLY A 34 32.61 9.85 -9.67
CA GLY A 34 33.93 9.25 -9.85
C GLY A 34 34.84 10.06 -10.78
N ILE A 35 34.30 10.63 -11.85
CA ILE A 35 35.05 11.53 -12.75
C ILE A 35 35.40 12.84 -12.03
N LEU A 36 34.46 13.44 -11.30
CA LEU A 36 34.72 14.66 -10.52
C LEU A 36 35.77 14.44 -9.44
N PHE A 37 35.69 13.29 -8.75
CA PHE A 37 36.69 12.88 -7.77
C PHE A 37 38.07 12.67 -8.44
N CYS A 38 38.08 12.10 -9.64
CA CYS A 38 39.30 11.93 -10.42
C CYS A 38 39.96 13.27 -10.81
N LEU A 39 39.16 14.27 -11.17
CA LEU A 39 39.63 15.63 -11.47
C LEU A 39 40.11 16.35 -10.21
N ALA A 40 39.36 16.25 -9.11
CA ALA A 40 39.68 16.90 -7.84
C ALA A 40 40.98 16.38 -7.22
N GLU A 41 41.29 15.09 -7.41
CA GLU A 41 42.42 14.42 -6.75
C GLU A 41 43.53 14.01 -7.73
N ARG A 42 43.61 14.71 -8.87
CA ARG A 42 44.61 14.45 -9.92
C ARG A 42 46.05 14.79 -9.48
N GLU A 43 46.24 15.67 -8.51
CA GLU A 43 47.55 16.27 -8.24
C GLU A 43 48.29 15.76 -6.98
N ASP A 44 47.63 15.14 -6.00
CA ASP A 44 48.16 15.15 -4.62
C ASP A 44 48.24 13.80 -3.86
N ASN A 45 48.04 12.65 -4.52
CA ASN A 45 48.19 11.34 -3.85
C ASN A 45 49.46 10.58 -4.26
N GLU A 46 50.39 10.45 -3.31
CA GLU A 46 51.65 9.71 -3.46
C GLU A 46 51.47 8.18 -3.53
N GLU A 47 50.34 7.63 -3.03
CA GLU A 47 50.04 6.17 -3.08
C GLU A 47 49.83 5.62 -4.50
N PHE A 48 49.72 6.49 -5.50
CA PHE A 48 49.41 6.12 -6.88
C PHE A 48 50.54 6.36 -7.88
N LYS A 49 51.70 6.85 -7.43
CA LYS A 49 52.89 6.96 -8.30
C LYS A 49 53.34 5.56 -8.73
N GLY A 50 53.11 5.22 -10.00
CA GLY A 50 53.62 3.98 -10.62
C GLY A 50 52.58 2.98 -11.14
N ARG A 51 51.27 3.25 -11.00
CA ARG A 51 50.19 2.36 -11.49
C ARG A 51 49.60 2.88 -12.82
N SER A 52 49.08 1.99 -13.66
CA SER A 52 48.49 2.39 -14.95
C SER A 52 47.27 3.29 -14.76
N ILE A 53 47.07 4.25 -15.68
CA ILE A 53 45.98 5.24 -15.66
C ILE A 53 44.60 4.57 -15.55
N ILE A 54 44.43 3.40 -16.17
CA ILE A 54 43.18 2.64 -16.18
C ILE A 54 42.89 2.05 -14.80
N SER A 55 43.91 1.49 -14.13
CA SER A 55 43.77 0.92 -12.78
C SER A 55 43.42 2.01 -11.75
N LEU A 56 44.02 3.19 -11.91
CA LEU A 56 43.73 4.39 -11.11
C LEU A 56 42.27 4.82 -11.24
N PHE A 57 41.77 4.90 -12.47
CA PHE A 57 40.39 5.28 -12.76
C PHE A 57 39.40 4.27 -12.19
N ALA A 58 39.67 2.97 -12.37
CA ALA A 58 38.84 1.90 -11.84
C ALA A 58 38.76 1.94 -10.30
N MET A 59 39.87 2.21 -9.62
CA MET A 59 39.94 2.29 -8.16
C MET A 59 39.18 3.51 -7.61
N ARG A 60 39.21 4.64 -8.32
CA ARG A 60 38.44 5.85 -7.97
C ARG A 60 36.93 5.67 -8.17
N ILE A 61 36.52 5.01 -9.26
CA ILE A 61 35.11 4.63 -9.46
C ILE A 61 34.67 3.65 -8.37
N TRP A 62 35.52 2.66 -8.05
CA TRP A 62 35.25 1.70 -6.98
C TRP A 62 35.09 2.39 -5.62
N TYR A 63 35.91 3.41 -5.33
CA TYR A 63 35.78 4.23 -4.13
C TYR A 63 34.45 4.98 -4.08
N CYS A 64 34.03 5.62 -5.17
CA CYS A 64 32.75 6.33 -5.24
C CYS A 64 31.57 5.36 -5.12
N PHE A 65 31.66 4.19 -5.75
CA PHE A 65 30.67 3.13 -5.63
C PHE A 65 30.57 2.62 -4.19
N GLY A 66 31.70 2.38 -3.51
CA GLY A 66 31.73 1.99 -2.10
C GLY A 66 31.04 3.01 -1.20
N ASN A 67 31.37 4.30 -1.36
CA ASN A 67 30.72 5.38 -0.60
C ASN A 67 29.22 5.46 -0.87
N LEU A 68 28.78 5.26 -2.12
CA LEU A 68 27.35 5.24 -2.46
C LEU A 68 26.61 4.06 -1.80
N VAL A 69 27.24 2.89 -1.72
CA VAL A 69 26.66 1.69 -1.08
C VAL A 69 26.76 1.78 0.46
N GLY A 70 27.45 2.79 1.00
CA GLY A 70 27.69 2.93 2.44
C GLY A 70 28.81 2.04 2.96
N TYR A 71 29.56 1.39 2.06
CA TYR A 71 30.80 0.70 2.40
C TYR A 71 31.90 1.76 2.49
N GLY A 72 32.30 2.11 3.71
CA GLY A 72 33.39 3.05 3.96
C GLY A 72 34.69 2.53 3.35
N ALA A 73 34.94 2.88 2.08
CA ALA A 73 36.17 2.52 1.42
C ALA A 73 37.29 3.26 2.15
N GLY A 74 38.29 2.53 2.66
CA GLY A 74 39.34 3.02 3.57
C GLY A 74 40.32 4.05 2.98
N PHE A 75 39.90 4.81 1.97
CA PHE A 75 40.64 5.94 1.41
C PHE A 75 40.05 7.25 1.95
N ASN A 76 40.88 8.05 2.59
CA ASN A 76 40.51 9.39 3.03
C ASN A 76 40.90 10.38 1.93
N ALA A 77 39.92 11.12 1.40
CA ALA A 77 40.19 12.23 0.49
C ALA A 77 41.09 13.26 1.18
N SER A 78 42.26 13.52 0.60
CA SER A 78 43.25 14.44 1.19
C SER A 78 42.82 15.91 1.03
N ILE A 79 42.20 16.23 -0.11
CA ILE A 79 41.79 17.59 -0.51
C ILE A 79 40.37 17.91 -0.02
N ALA A 80 40.14 19.16 0.40
CA ALA A 80 38.83 19.65 0.87
C ALA A 80 37.69 19.42 -0.15
N ALA A 81 37.97 19.60 -1.45
CA ALA A 81 37.01 19.34 -2.53
C ALA A 81 36.60 17.87 -2.62
N GLY A 82 37.55 16.93 -2.47
CA GLY A 82 37.27 15.49 -2.45
C GLY A 82 36.37 15.11 -1.27
N ARG A 83 36.60 15.70 -0.09
CA ARG A 83 35.76 15.48 1.09
C ARG A 83 34.33 15.97 0.88
N LEU A 84 34.12 17.12 0.25
CA LEU A 84 32.78 17.63 -0.07
C LEU A 84 32.02 16.69 -1.02
N ILE A 85 32.71 16.14 -2.03
CA ILE A 85 32.13 15.14 -2.94
C ILE A 85 31.73 13.88 -2.18
N THR A 86 32.59 13.37 -1.29
CA THR A 86 32.29 12.19 -0.46
C THR A 86 31.08 12.44 0.45
N VAL A 87 30.99 13.60 1.11
CA VAL A 87 29.84 13.96 1.94
C VAL A 87 28.56 14.04 1.10
N GLY A 88 28.62 14.66 -0.09
CA GLY A 88 27.49 14.71 -1.01
C GLY A 88 27.02 13.32 -1.47
N LEU A 89 27.95 12.43 -1.79
CA LEU A 89 27.67 11.03 -2.13
C LEU A 89 27.05 10.27 -0.95
N TYR A 90 27.51 10.54 0.27
CA TYR A 90 26.95 9.93 1.47
C TYR A 90 25.51 10.37 1.73
N ILE A 91 25.21 11.66 1.57
CA ILE A 91 23.84 12.18 1.67
C ILE A 91 22.95 11.56 0.57
N LEU A 92 23.46 11.47 -0.67
CA LEU A 92 22.74 10.81 -1.76
C LEU A 92 22.44 9.34 -1.45
N SER A 93 23.40 8.61 -0.88
CA SER A 93 23.23 7.23 -0.43
C SER A 93 22.07 7.09 0.55
N LEU A 94 22.04 7.95 1.58
CA LEU A 94 20.95 7.95 2.58
C LEU A 94 19.58 8.19 1.94
N VAL A 95 19.49 9.15 1.00
CA VAL A 95 18.24 9.43 0.28
C VAL A 95 17.80 8.25 -0.59
N LEU A 96 18.74 7.58 -1.27
CA LEU A 96 18.45 6.40 -2.08
C LEU A 96 17.94 5.24 -1.22
N VAL A 97 18.60 4.95 -0.08
CA VAL A 97 18.16 3.91 0.85
C VAL A 97 16.77 4.23 1.40
N ALA A 98 16.54 5.46 1.86
CA ALA A 98 15.24 5.88 2.36
C ALA A 98 14.13 5.74 1.31
N SER A 99 14.40 6.18 0.08
CA SER A 99 13.44 6.09 -1.04
C SER A 99 13.16 4.65 -1.44
N TYR A 100 14.18 3.78 -1.45
CA TYR A 100 14.02 2.36 -1.72
C TYR A 100 13.15 1.69 -0.65
N THR A 101 13.43 1.96 0.63
CA THR A 101 12.63 1.43 1.75
C THR A 101 11.19 1.95 1.71
N ALA A 102 10.97 3.22 1.38
CA ALA A 102 9.63 3.80 1.22
C ALA A 102 8.86 3.14 0.08
N ASN A 103 9.48 2.98 -1.10
CA ASN A 103 8.84 2.33 -2.25
C ASN A 103 8.54 0.85 -1.99
N LEU A 104 9.44 0.15 -1.30
CA LEU A 104 9.20 -1.22 -0.86
C LEU A 104 8.02 -1.30 0.12
N ALA A 105 7.95 -0.38 1.09
CA ALA A 105 6.84 -0.30 2.03
C ALA A 105 5.51 0.04 1.32
N LEU A 106 5.54 0.93 0.32
CA LEU A 106 4.38 1.23 -0.51
C LEU A 106 3.87 -0.03 -1.22
N ASP A 107 4.74 -0.82 -1.83
CA ASP A 107 4.34 -2.08 -2.48
C ASP A 107 3.74 -3.08 -1.49
N LEU A 108 4.27 -3.16 -0.26
CA LEU A 108 3.71 -4.00 0.81
C LEU A 108 2.32 -3.53 1.25
N THR A 109 2.09 -2.22 1.35
CA THR A 109 0.78 -1.66 1.72
C THR A 109 -0.25 -1.80 0.60
N ILE A 110 0.14 -1.61 -0.66
CA ILE A 110 -0.72 -1.83 -1.83
C ILE A 110 -1.11 -3.30 -1.95
N SER A 111 -0.18 -4.22 -1.70
CA SER A 111 -0.47 -5.66 -1.70
C SER A 111 -1.49 -6.04 -0.62
N LYS A 112 -1.44 -5.39 0.56
CA LYS A 112 -2.48 -5.54 1.59
C LYS A 112 -3.81 -4.88 1.19
N SER A 113 -3.77 -3.76 0.47
CA SER A 113 -4.97 -3.05 0.00
C SER A 113 -5.78 -3.82 -1.04
N LYS A 114 -5.19 -4.74 -1.82
CA LYS A 114 -5.93 -5.60 -2.77
C LYS A 114 -6.97 -6.51 -2.10
N GLY A 115 -6.91 -6.67 -0.78
CA GLY A 115 -7.92 -7.38 0.01
C GLY A 115 -9.09 -6.51 0.48
N ILE A 116 -9.04 -5.18 0.29
CA ILE A 116 -10.07 -4.26 0.73
C ILE A 116 -11.23 -4.30 -0.27
N ILE A 117 -12.40 -4.72 0.22
CA ILE A 117 -13.65 -4.78 -0.55
C ILE A 117 -14.06 -3.34 -0.85
N SER A 118 -14.09 -2.94 -2.11
CA SER A 118 -14.41 -1.56 -2.51
C SER A 118 -15.92 -1.32 -2.58
N GLY A 119 -16.72 -2.39 -2.76
CA GLY A 119 -18.18 -2.28 -2.83
C GLY A 119 -18.92 -3.58 -3.09
N LEU A 120 -20.26 -3.51 -3.12
CA LEU A 120 -21.14 -4.63 -3.48
C LEU A 120 -20.91 -5.12 -4.93
N ASP A 121 -20.40 -4.23 -5.79
CA ASP A 121 -20.04 -4.55 -7.18
C ASP A 121 -18.88 -5.56 -7.26
N ASP A 122 -18.02 -5.64 -6.25
CA ASP A 122 -16.95 -6.65 -6.19
C ASP A 122 -17.51 -8.05 -5.94
N ILE A 123 -18.66 -8.14 -5.26
CA ILE A 123 -19.40 -9.39 -5.06
C ILE A 123 -20.09 -9.79 -6.37
N LYS A 124 -20.77 -8.85 -7.04
CA LYS A 124 -21.45 -9.11 -8.32
C LYS A 124 -20.49 -9.48 -9.45
N SER A 125 -19.32 -8.83 -9.51
CA SER A 125 -18.27 -9.10 -10.51
C SER A 125 -17.47 -10.38 -10.24
N GLY A 126 -17.76 -11.11 -9.16
CA GLY A 126 -17.11 -12.38 -8.84
C GLY A 126 -15.65 -12.25 -8.41
N LYS A 127 -15.19 -11.04 -8.03
CA LYS A 127 -13.84 -10.84 -7.46
C LYS A 127 -13.70 -11.51 -6.09
N ILE A 128 -14.82 -11.63 -5.35
CA ILE A 128 -14.88 -12.26 -4.04
C ILE A 128 -15.48 -13.67 -4.19
N PRO A 129 -14.76 -14.72 -3.78
CA PRO A 129 -15.31 -16.07 -3.80
C PRO A 129 -16.44 -16.20 -2.77
N SER A 130 -17.50 -16.90 -3.16
CA SER A 130 -18.65 -17.27 -2.33
C SER A 130 -18.30 -17.81 -0.92
N ASN A 131 -17.14 -18.48 -0.78
CA ASN A 131 -16.64 -19.02 0.48
C ASN A 131 -16.04 -17.98 1.46
N ARG A 132 -16.05 -16.69 1.10
CA ARG A 132 -15.63 -15.58 1.97
C ARG A 132 -16.78 -14.64 2.34
N ILE A 133 -18.01 -14.97 1.95
CA ILE A 133 -19.20 -14.17 2.20
C ILE A 133 -19.99 -14.83 3.31
N GLY A 134 -20.17 -14.13 4.44
CA GLY A 134 -21.01 -14.54 5.56
C GLY A 134 -22.27 -13.69 5.63
N ILE A 135 -23.44 -14.32 5.74
CA ILE A 135 -24.73 -13.61 5.80
C ILE A 135 -25.58 -14.20 6.93
N CYS A 136 -26.17 -13.31 7.75
CA CYS A 136 -27.12 -13.71 8.77
C CYS A 136 -28.37 -14.32 8.13
N ILE A 137 -28.65 -15.58 8.47
CA ILE A 137 -29.82 -16.29 7.95
C ILE A 137 -31.12 -15.74 8.53
N ARG A 138 -32.21 -15.86 7.77
CA ARG A 138 -33.57 -15.47 8.12
C ARG A 138 -33.75 -13.96 8.36
N GLY A 139 -32.86 -13.15 7.80
CA GLY A 139 -32.89 -11.69 7.88
C GLY A 139 -33.13 -11.00 6.53
N ALA A 140 -33.27 -9.68 6.56
CA ALA A 140 -33.41 -8.86 5.35
C ALA A 140 -32.18 -8.96 4.43
N SER A 141 -30.99 -9.08 5.00
CA SER A 141 -29.72 -9.19 4.27
C SER A 141 -29.64 -10.47 3.43
N GLU A 142 -30.13 -11.60 3.96
CA GLU A 142 -30.25 -12.86 3.21
C GLU A 142 -31.22 -12.71 2.03
N ALA A 143 -32.40 -12.14 2.28
CA ALA A 143 -33.40 -11.94 1.23
C ALA A 143 -32.90 -11.00 0.12
N PHE A 144 -32.17 -9.94 0.48
CA PHE A 144 -31.56 -9.03 -0.47
C PHE A 144 -30.49 -9.71 -1.32
N TYR A 145 -29.55 -10.41 -0.69
CA TYR A 145 -28.45 -11.10 -1.39
C TYR A 145 -28.95 -12.19 -2.34
N LEU A 146 -29.91 -13.01 -1.90
CA LEU A 146 -30.50 -14.06 -2.75
C LEU A 146 -31.20 -13.48 -3.97
N ARG A 147 -31.84 -12.31 -3.85
CA ARG A 147 -32.52 -11.62 -4.94
C ARG A 147 -31.55 -10.98 -5.92
N GLU A 148 -30.56 -10.26 -5.40
CA GLU A 148 -29.77 -9.30 -6.19
C GLU A 148 -28.43 -9.84 -6.65
N ASN A 149 -27.83 -10.77 -5.89
CA ASN A 149 -26.44 -11.17 -6.08
C ASN A 149 -26.27 -12.66 -6.40
N SER A 150 -27.24 -13.51 -6.05
CA SER A 150 -27.08 -14.97 -6.15
C SER A 150 -28.15 -15.70 -6.95
N GLU A 151 -29.09 -14.98 -7.56
CA GLU A 151 -30.15 -15.56 -8.41
C GLU A 151 -30.89 -16.72 -7.69
N GLY A 152 -31.11 -16.58 -6.38
CA GLY A 152 -31.75 -17.57 -5.52
C GLY A 152 -30.85 -18.69 -4.97
N ARG A 153 -29.55 -18.71 -5.29
CA ARG A 153 -28.63 -19.75 -4.80
C ARG A 153 -28.02 -19.41 -3.44
N ARG A 154 -27.93 -20.42 -2.56
CA ARG A 154 -27.26 -20.27 -1.26
C ARG A 154 -25.76 -20.52 -1.38
N ASN A 155 -25.03 -19.55 -1.93
CA ASN A 155 -23.57 -19.58 -2.11
C ASN A 155 -22.84 -18.67 -1.09
N TYR A 156 -23.19 -18.78 0.19
CA TYR A 156 -22.59 -18.02 1.28
C TYR A 156 -22.49 -18.89 2.54
N ILE A 157 -21.71 -18.44 3.51
CA ILE A 157 -21.59 -19.05 4.83
C ILE A 157 -22.75 -18.54 5.69
N PRO A 158 -23.63 -19.42 6.19
CA PRO A 158 -24.75 -19.01 7.04
C PRO A 158 -24.24 -18.61 8.43
N LEU A 159 -24.44 -17.35 8.82
CA LEU A 159 -24.16 -16.85 10.16
C LEU A 159 -25.41 -16.97 11.03
N LYS A 160 -25.28 -17.54 12.24
CA LYS A 160 -26.41 -17.75 13.15
C LYS A 160 -26.53 -16.63 14.18
N ASP A 161 -25.42 -16.03 14.56
CA ASP A 161 -25.38 -14.97 15.55
C ASP A 161 -24.86 -13.67 14.94
N LYS A 162 -25.35 -12.54 15.44
CA LYS A 162 -24.85 -11.20 15.09
C LYS A 162 -23.42 -10.99 15.59
N GLN A 163 -23.01 -11.68 16.65
CA GLN A 163 -21.63 -11.62 17.17
C GLN A 163 -20.59 -12.23 16.23
N GLU A 164 -21.01 -13.05 15.25
CA GLU A 164 -20.14 -13.61 14.21
C GLU A 164 -19.89 -12.63 13.05
N THR A 165 -20.53 -11.45 13.08
CA THR A 165 -20.43 -10.42 12.06
C THR A 165 -19.33 -9.43 12.44
N TYR A 166 -18.46 -9.10 11.49
CA TYR A 166 -17.54 -7.97 11.65
C TYR A 166 -18.32 -6.67 11.54
N ASP A 167 -18.08 -5.73 12.44
CA ASP A 167 -18.56 -4.36 12.31
C ASP A 167 -17.83 -3.74 11.12
N PHE A 168 -18.54 -3.61 10.00
CA PHE A 168 -18.07 -2.83 8.87
C PHE A 168 -18.23 -1.35 9.18
N ASP A 169 -17.24 -0.56 8.77
CA ASP A 169 -17.29 0.90 8.86
C ASP A 169 -18.61 1.45 8.26
N GLU A 170 -19.15 2.52 8.86
CA GLU A 170 -20.56 3.01 8.84
C GLU A 170 -21.26 3.20 7.45
N GLY A 171 -20.61 2.85 6.34
CA GLY A 171 -21.09 3.07 4.98
C GLY A 171 -22.00 1.98 4.40
N PHE A 172 -21.82 0.71 4.79
CA PHE A 172 -22.45 -0.41 4.05
C PHE A 172 -23.87 -0.77 4.52
N ASP A 173 -24.20 -0.51 5.79
CA ASP A 173 -25.50 -0.86 6.40
C ASP A 173 -26.37 0.39 6.69
N LYS A 174 -26.53 1.26 5.70
CA LYS A 174 -27.57 2.32 5.74
C LYS A 174 -28.94 1.74 5.43
N GLY A 175 -29.35 0.72 6.18
CA GLY A 175 -30.71 0.21 6.20
C GLY A 175 -31.65 1.14 6.96
N ILE A 176 -32.92 1.19 6.57
CA ILE A 176 -33.96 1.88 7.34
C ILE A 176 -34.71 0.83 8.16
N MET A 177 -34.59 0.89 9.48
CA MET A 177 -35.49 0.13 10.36
C MET A 177 -36.88 0.77 10.30
N SER A 178 -37.88 -0.03 9.91
CA SER A 178 -39.27 0.43 9.76
C SER A 178 -40.22 -0.46 10.54
N ILE A 179 -41.36 0.12 10.95
CA ILE A 179 -42.43 -0.61 11.64
C ILE A 179 -43.33 -1.26 10.58
N VAL A 180 -43.58 -2.57 10.72
CA VAL A 180 -44.51 -3.30 9.86
C VAL A 180 -45.94 -3.10 10.36
N MET A 181 -46.85 -2.70 9.47
CA MET A 181 -48.26 -2.43 9.78
C MET A 181 -49.17 -3.10 8.75
N SER A 182 -50.42 -3.41 9.13
CA SER A 182 -51.43 -3.91 8.19
C SER A 182 -51.73 -2.87 7.10
N LYS A 183 -51.98 -3.34 5.87
CA LYS A 183 -52.23 -2.48 4.69
C LYS A 183 -53.42 -1.55 4.89
N GLN A 184 -54.42 -1.97 5.66
CA GLN A 184 -55.66 -1.24 5.93
C GLN A 184 -55.69 -0.56 7.30
N TRP A 185 -54.54 -0.39 7.96
CA TRP A 185 -54.51 0.19 9.31
C TRP A 185 -54.87 1.69 9.29
N SER A 186 -55.91 2.05 10.04
CA SER A 186 -56.49 3.41 10.10
C SER A 186 -55.50 4.47 10.60
N HIS A 187 -54.63 4.13 11.55
CA HIS A 187 -53.74 5.10 12.22
C HIS A 187 -52.38 5.28 11.53
N LYS A 188 -52.23 4.80 10.28
CA LYS A 188 -50.94 4.87 9.55
C LYS A 188 -50.43 6.31 9.39
N GLN A 189 -51.32 7.26 9.10
CA GLN A 189 -50.97 8.66 8.92
C GLN A 189 -50.55 9.32 10.25
N GLU A 190 -51.31 9.05 11.31
CA GLU A 190 -51.06 9.56 12.66
C GLU A 190 -49.71 9.09 13.19
N LEU A 191 -49.39 7.81 13.05
CA LEU A 191 -48.09 7.26 13.44
C LEU A 191 -46.94 7.89 12.64
N GLY A 192 -47.14 8.16 11.34
CA GLY A 192 -46.15 8.86 10.51
C GLY A 192 -45.87 10.28 11.03
N ILE A 193 -46.90 11.03 11.41
CA ILE A 193 -46.77 12.38 12.00
C ILE A 193 -46.02 12.31 13.33
N HIS A 194 -46.33 11.33 14.19
CA HIS A 194 -45.62 11.13 15.44
C HIS A 194 -44.14 10.83 15.25
N ILE A 195 -43.77 9.93 14.33
CA ILE A 195 -42.37 9.64 14.01
C ILE A 195 -41.65 10.90 13.52
N LEU A 196 -42.30 11.71 12.68
CA LEU A 196 -41.72 12.98 12.21
C LEU A 196 -41.54 13.98 13.35
N SER A 197 -42.48 14.04 14.29
CA SER A 197 -42.37 14.89 15.47
C SER A 197 -41.18 14.48 16.35
N LEU A 198 -40.99 13.18 16.58
CA LEU A 198 -39.88 12.62 17.36
C LEU A 198 -38.51 12.82 16.68
N ARG A 199 -38.49 12.76 15.34
CA ARG A 199 -37.29 13.10 14.57
C ARG A 199 -36.96 14.60 14.70
N LYS A 200 -37.97 15.47 14.62
CA LYS A 200 -37.77 16.93 14.75
C LYS A 200 -37.37 17.35 16.17
N SER A 201 -37.90 16.69 17.20
CA SER A 201 -37.54 16.97 18.60
C SER A 201 -36.13 16.49 18.98
N GLY A 202 -35.51 15.66 18.13
CA GLY A 202 -34.19 15.08 18.38
C GLY A 202 -34.19 13.96 19.42
N ASP A 203 -35.35 13.53 19.90
CA ASP A 203 -35.43 12.50 20.96
C ASP A 203 -34.90 11.13 20.49
N LEU A 204 -35.02 10.83 19.19
CA LEU A 204 -34.43 9.63 18.60
C LEU A 204 -32.90 9.58 18.74
N ASN A 205 -32.23 10.74 18.71
CA ASN A 205 -30.77 10.80 18.86
C ASN A 205 -30.34 10.54 20.31
N LYS A 206 -31.15 10.94 21.29
CA LYS A 206 -30.89 10.65 22.71
C LYS A 206 -30.94 9.16 23.01
N LEU A 207 -31.76 8.40 22.28
CA LEU A 207 -31.88 6.95 22.41
C LEU A 207 -30.71 6.17 21.79
N LYS A 208 -29.89 6.79 20.93
CA LYS A 208 -28.73 6.14 20.28
C LYS A 208 -27.49 6.10 21.19
N VAL A 209 -27.47 6.88 22.28
CA VAL A 209 -26.29 7.08 23.16
C VAL A 209 -26.18 6.02 24.27
N ARG A 210 -27.02 4.97 24.25
CA ARG A 210 -27.04 3.90 25.26
C ARG A 210 -26.81 2.54 24.62
#